data_AF-A0AAV5K8L5-F1
#
_entry.id   AF-A0AAV5K8L5-F1
#
_cell.length_a   1.000
_cell.length_b   1.000
_cell.length_c   1.000
_cell.angle_alpha   90.00
_cell.angle_beta   90.00
_cell.angle_gamma   90.00
#
_symmetry.space_group_name_H-M   'P 1'
#
loop_
_entity.id
_entity.type
_entity.pdbx_description
1 polymer ?
#
loop_
_entity_poly.entity_id
_entity_poly.type
_entity_poly.pdbx_seq_one_letter_code
_entity_poly.pdbx_strand_id
1 'polypeptide(L)'
;MLSPAVPSLLSPPNPSSPSTNPKVKTLSHLSVKRKIEKRREKVLRCESVLQRNPFVQAVPSSKQKKSKKDKKEVAVAAKDEAAQGAVAKGDSAPDSGFYNIWENKGECDVKARKVTKASVIPAVEVEPPGCSFNPTFESHQDSLAQAVAEEMKKQYQNELGPQPVPLTVTGEVIDEEDKYFIEADEGNEDETNEEDLSDNEGVAMEKKPSKTKRVTRVELNKRARRKEQQKKEVEMKRTEELSKEIDSIPDILQEIAKEDEEKQNRHLRRITAKQERLKICPPRLGKYKFKPAPPQVLLSEEITGSLRKLKGCCTLARDRFKSLEKRGLIVPTAKSGRK
;
A
#
# COMPACT_ATOMS: atom_id res chain seq x y z
N MET A 1 5.80 82.77 31.27
CA MET A 1 6.91 82.91 32.23
C MET A 1 7.69 81.62 32.26
N LEU A 2 9.02 81.73 32.20
CA LEU A 2 10.08 80.82 32.63
C LEU A 2 9.87 79.28 32.53
N SER A 3 10.81 78.64 31.82
CA SER A 3 11.27 77.24 31.95
C SER A 3 11.60 76.87 33.42
N PRO A 4 11.74 75.58 33.86
CA PRO A 4 12.80 74.61 33.42
C PRO A 4 12.39 73.10 33.42
N ALA A 5 12.97 72.22 32.58
CA ALA A 5 14.11 71.27 32.81
C ALA A 5 13.77 70.06 33.74
N VAL A 6 14.20 68.79 33.62
CA VAL A 6 15.29 68.00 32.95
C VAL A 6 14.82 66.48 32.92
N PRO A 7 15.63 65.40 32.68
CA PRO A 7 16.22 64.82 31.44
C PRO A 7 15.94 63.29 31.16
N SER A 8 16.44 62.86 29.98
CA SER A 8 17.15 61.60 29.65
C SER A 8 16.47 60.21 29.70
N LEU A 9 16.48 59.52 28.55
CA LEU A 9 17.26 58.28 28.36
C LEU A 9 17.54 58.02 26.86
N LEU A 10 18.75 57.55 26.63
CA LEU A 10 19.53 57.52 25.40
C LEU A 10 19.26 56.24 24.59
N SER A 11 18.90 56.36 23.31
CA SER A 11 18.97 55.26 22.33
C SER A 11 20.25 55.39 21.49
N PRO A 12 21.03 54.33 21.29
CA PRO A 12 22.22 54.39 20.45
C PRO A 12 21.88 54.35 18.93
N PRO A 13 22.74 54.94 18.09
CA PRO A 13 22.45 55.23 16.68
C PRO A 13 22.71 54.06 15.71
N ASN A 14 21.94 54.07 14.63
CA ASN A 14 22.14 53.27 13.42
C ASN A 14 23.51 53.57 12.77
N PRO A 15 24.34 52.55 12.45
CA PRO A 15 25.54 52.75 11.67
C PRO A 15 25.23 52.82 10.16
N SER A 16 25.50 54.02 9.65
CA SER A 16 25.93 54.37 8.29
C SER A 16 26.31 53.24 7.33
N SER A 17 25.71 53.31 6.14
CA SER A 17 26.17 52.70 4.89
C SER A 17 27.58 53.16 4.48
N PRO A 18 28.52 52.24 4.19
CA PRO A 18 29.76 52.60 3.51
C PRO A 18 29.64 52.40 1.99
N SER A 19 29.76 53.54 1.31
CA SER A 19 30.54 53.80 0.10
C SER A 19 31.09 52.60 -0.69
N THR A 20 30.70 52.59 -1.97
CA THR A 20 31.20 51.75 -3.05
C THR A 20 32.68 51.97 -3.34
N ASN A 21 33.48 50.89 -3.27
CA ASN A 21 34.74 50.76 -3.99
C ASN A 21 34.88 49.32 -4.52
N PRO A 22 35.12 49.08 -5.82
CA PRO A 22 35.20 47.74 -6.38
C PRO A 22 36.57 47.13 -6.07
N LYS A 23 36.71 46.47 -4.91
CA LYS A 23 37.84 45.57 -4.67
C LYS A 23 37.69 44.33 -5.53
N VAL A 24 38.65 44.13 -6.43
CA VAL A 24 38.83 42.95 -7.28
C VAL A 24 38.71 41.69 -6.40
N LYS A 25 37.60 40.97 -6.55
CA LYS A 25 37.37 39.71 -5.84
C LYS A 25 38.28 38.67 -6.45
N THR A 26 39.27 38.21 -5.68
CA THR A 26 40.14 37.09 -6.07
C THR A 26 39.30 35.83 -6.34
N LEU A 27 39.73 35.02 -7.31
CA LEU A 27 39.01 33.83 -7.79
C LEU A 27 38.65 32.82 -6.67
N SER A 28 39.45 32.78 -5.60
CA SER A 28 39.19 31.95 -4.42
C SER A 28 37.94 32.39 -3.65
N HIS A 29 37.71 33.69 -3.53
CA HIS A 29 36.55 34.24 -2.81
C HIS A 29 35.24 34.05 -3.59
N LEU A 30 35.29 34.07 -4.93
CA LEU A 30 34.16 33.72 -5.79
C LEU A 30 33.83 32.22 -5.73
N SER A 31 34.85 31.36 -5.67
CA SER A 31 34.72 29.92 -5.47
C SER A 31 34.02 29.58 -4.15
N VAL A 32 34.43 30.23 -3.05
CA VAL A 32 33.82 30.03 -1.73
C VAL A 32 32.37 30.53 -1.71
N LYS A 33 32.08 31.69 -2.32
CA LYS A 33 30.70 32.18 -2.44
C LYS A 33 29.81 31.24 -3.26
N ARG A 34 30.29 30.75 -4.40
CA ARG A 34 29.57 29.75 -5.21
C ARG A 34 29.33 28.44 -4.46
N LYS A 35 30.28 28.00 -3.61
CA LYS A 35 30.10 26.81 -2.77
C LYS A 35 29.05 27.04 -1.68
N ILE A 36 28.97 28.24 -1.10
CA ILE A 36 27.97 28.61 -0.10
C ILE A 36 26.58 28.76 -0.74
N GLU A 37 26.48 29.41 -1.90
CA GLU A 37 25.25 29.56 -2.68
C GLU A 37 24.72 28.18 -3.12
N LYS A 38 25.56 27.30 -3.66
CA LYS A 38 25.18 25.90 -3.99
C LYS A 38 24.71 25.08 -2.78
N ARG A 39 25.17 25.40 -1.56
CA ARG A 39 24.68 24.74 -0.34
C ARG A 39 23.37 25.35 0.17
N ARG A 40 23.10 26.62 -0.13
CA ARG A 40 21.83 27.31 0.17
C ARG A 40 20.73 27.00 -0.84
N GLU A 41 21.09 26.76 -2.10
CA GLU A 41 20.17 26.31 -3.17
C GLU A 41 19.74 24.85 -3.00
N LYS A 42 20.50 24.05 -2.25
CA LYS A 42 20.08 22.71 -1.83
C LYS A 42 18.95 22.86 -0.81
N VAL A 43 17.72 22.79 -1.31
CA VAL A 43 16.50 22.69 -0.51
C VAL A 43 16.72 21.62 0.57
N LEU A 44 16.61 22.02 1.83
CA LEU A 44 16.76 21.10 2.95
C LEU A 44 15.70 19.99 2.80
N ARG A 45 16.03 18.76 3.17
CA ARG A 45 15.12 17.59 3.06
C ARG A 45 13.76 17.85 3.72
N CYS A 46 13.72 18.68 4.78
CA CYS A 46 12.48 19.07 5.43
C CYS A 46 11.62 20.02 4.57
N GLU A 47 12.24 20.92 3.81
CA GLU A 47 11.52 21.81 2.90
C GLU A 47 11.03 21.07 1.65
N SER A 48 11.80 20.13 1.10
CA SER A 48 11.38 19.33 -0.06
C SER A 48 10.19 18.42 0.25
N VAL A 49 10.09 17.93 1.50
CA VAL A 49 8.94 17.14 1.97
C VAL A 49 7.70 18.02 2.18
N LEU A 50 7.87 19.31 2.47
CA LEU A 50 6.77 20.27 2.64
C LEU A 50 6.35 20.96 1.34
N GLN A 51 7.14 20.85 0.27
CA GLN A 51 6.72 21.30 -1.06
C GLN A 51 5.49 20.52 -1.49
N ARG A 52 4.41 21.25 -1.79
CA ARG A 52 3.16 20.66 -2.27
C ARG A 52 3.43 19.92 -3.58
N ASN A 53 3.10 18.63 -3.61
CA ASN A 53 3.17 17.85 -4.84
C ASN A 53 2.16 18.42 -5.86
N PRO A 54 2.61 18.86 -7.06
CA PRO A 54 1.73 19.49 -8.05
C PRO A 54 0.65 18.55 -8.60
N PHE A 55 0.83 17.23 -8.46
CA PHE A 55 -0.15 16.23 -8.90
C PHE A 55 -1.18 15.87 -7.83
N VAL A 56 -1.05 16.38 -6.61
CA VAL A 56 -2.00 16.11 -5.52
C VAL A 56 -2.93 17.31 -5.38
N GLN A 57 -4.19 17.14 -5.80
CA GLN A 57 -5.24 18.14 -5.56
C GLN A 57 -5.42 18.33 -4.04
N ALA A 58 -5.34 19.58 -3.58
CA ALA A 58 -5.52 19.90 -2.18
C ALA A 58 -6.97 19.59 -1.76
N VAL A 59 -7.13 18.65 -0.83
CA VAL A 59 -8.43 18.34 -0.23
C VAL A 59 -8.92 19.60 0.50
N PRO A 60 -10.14 20.09 0.21
CA PRO A 60 -10.66 21.29 0.85
C PRO A 60 -10.77 21.07 2.36
N SER A 61 -9.96 21.80 3.12
CA SER A 61 -10.00 21.75 4.58
C SER A 61 -11.37 22.21 5.07
N SER A 62 -11.98 21.47 5.99
CA SER A 62 -13.32 21.71 6.55
C SER A 62 -13.44 22.95 7.46
N LYS A 63 -12.49 23.88 7.43
CA LYS A 63 -12.61 25.13 8.19
C LYS A 63 -13.66 25.99 7.51
N GLN A 64 -14.83 26.07 8.14
CA GLN A 64 -15.96 26.89 7.73
C GLN A 64 -15.49 28.31 7.44
N LYS A 65 -15.46 28.69 6.15
CA LYS A 65 -15.46 30.10 5.77
C LYS A 65 -16.77 30.69 6.28
N LYS A 66 -16.68 31.63 7.23
CA LYS A 66 -17.81 32.51 7.57
C LYS A 66 -18.23 33.22 6.29
N SER A 67 -19.36 32.83 5.72
CA SER A 67 -19.96 33.54 4.60
C SER A 67 -20.42 34.92 5.08
N LYS A 68 -19.82 35.97 4.53
CA LYS A 68 -20.41 37.31 4.56
C LYS A 68 -21.70 37.24 3.75
N LYS A 69 -22.80 37.65 4.39
CA LYS A 69 -24.13 37.70 3.81
C LYS A 69 -24.29 39.06 3.16
N ASP A 70 -24.02 39.14 1.85
CA ASP A 70 -24.49 40.27 1.05
C ASP A 70 -25.82 39.88 0.42
N LYS A 71 -26.85 40.66 0.77
CA LYS A 71 -28.20 40.58 0.23
C LYS A 71 -28.30 41.53 -0.98
N LYS A 72 -29.32 41.24 -1.81
CA LYS A 72 -30.02 42.11 -2.79
C LYS A 72 -29.35 42.21 -4.17
N GLU A 73 -30.04 42.13 -5.32
CA GLU A 73 -31.46 42.35 -5.66
C GLU A 73 -31.94 41.37 -6.77
N VAL A 74 -33.19 40.91 -6.66
CA VAL A 74 -33.92 40.28 -7.77
C VAL A 74 -34.94 41.30 -8.26
N ALA A 75 -34.85 41.69 -9.52
CA ALA A 75 -35.90 42.42 -10.23
C ALA A 75 -36.97 41.42 -10.69
N VAL A 76 -38.20 41.67 -10.28
CA VAL A 76 -39.42 40.96 -10.69
C VAL A 76 -40.01 41.67 -11.91
N ALA A 77 -40.42 40.90 -12.92
CA ALA A 77 -41.30 41.36 -13.99
C ALA A 77 -42.53 40.45 -14.09
N ALA A 78 -43.68 41.09 -14.31
CA ALA A 78 -45.00 40.60 -14.70
C ALA A 78 -45.97 40.04 -13.61
N LYS A 79 -46.87 40.93 -13.13
CA LYS A 79 -48.35 40.95 -13.36
C LYS A 79 -49.01 39.64 -13.82
N ASP A 80 -50.21 39.20 -13.40
CA ASP A 80 -51.40 39.86 -12.82
C ASP A 80 -52.22 38.83 -11.98
N GLU A 81 -53.17 39.34 -11.22
CA GLU A 81 -54.06 38.66 -10.26
C GLU A 81 -55.14 37.74 -10.85
N ALA A 82 -55.57 36.72 -10.07
CA ALA A 82 -56.99 36.41 -9.84
C ALA A 82 -57.14 35.41 -8.67
N ALA A 83 -57.98 35.79 -7.70
CA ALA A 83 -58.35 35.03 -6.51
C ALA A 83 -59.45 33.98 -6.77
N GLN A 84 -59.51 32.97 -5.91
CA GLN A 84 -60.65 32.15 -5.41
C GLN A 84 -60.14 30.71 -5.13
N GLY A 85 -60.35 30.04 -4.00
CA GLY A 85 -61.08 30.35 -2.78
C GLY A 85 -61.07 29.16 -1.79
N ALA A 86 -61.57 29.45 -0.58
CA ALA A 86 -62.20 28.56 0.41
C ALA A 86 -61.37 27.63 1.31
N VAL A 87 -61.67 27.80 2.60
CA VAL A 87 -61.20 27.18 3.84
C VAL A 87 -62.38 26.40 4.45
N ALA A 88 -62.14 25.26 5.12
CA ALA A 88 -62.79 24.80 6.38
C ALA A 88 -62.45 23.30 6.60
N LYS A 89 -61.74 22.85 7.65
CA LYS A 89 -61.97 22.82 9.12
C LYS A 89 -62.71 21.57 9.61
N GLY A 90 -62.19 21.00 10.70
CA GLY A 90 -62.88 20.11 11.65
C GLY A 90 -62.10 18.80 11.90
N ASP A 91 -61.85 18.29 13.10
CA ASP A 91 -61.70 18.86 14.44
C ASP A 91 -61.03 17.76 15.28
N SER A 92 -60.04 18.16 16.07
CA SER A 92 -59.52 17.57 17.32
C SER A 92 -59.86 16.11 17.72
N ALA A 93 -58.85 15.24 17.65
CA ALA A 93 -58.57 14.25 18.69
C ALA A 93 -57.07 14.36 19.05
N PRO A 94 -56.67 14.57 20.32
CA PRO A 94 -55.27 14.38 20.70
C PRO A 94 -55.05 12.87 20.81
N ASP A 95 -54.86 12.22 19.66
CA ASP A 95 -54.42 10.84 19.64
C ASP A 95 -53.11 10.79 20.41
N SER A 96 -53.12 10.03 21.51
CA SER A 96 -51.99 9.85 22.40
C SER A 96 -50.78 9.48 21.56
N GLY A 97 -49.86 10.43 21.39
CA GLY A 97 -48.75 10.34 20.47
C GLY A 97 -47.79 9.22 20.84
N PHE A 98 -48.15 7.98 20.51
CA PHE A 98 -47.20 6.93 20.22
C PHE A 98 -46.56 7.34 18.90
N TYR A 99 -45.56 8.21 18.97
CA TYR A 99 -44.71 8.49 17.83
C TYR A 99 -44.11 7.15 17.41
N ASN A 100 -44.58 6.61 16.30
CA ASN A 100 -43.95 5.47 15.65
C ASN A 100 -42.58 5.93 15.15
N ILE A 101 -41.59 5.85 16.03
CA ILE A 101 -40.16 6.11 15.77
C ILE A 101 -39.66 5.27 14.57
N TRP A 102 -40.42 4.26 14.17
CA TRP A 102 -40.11 3.33 13.09
C TRP A 102 -40.84 3.60 11.77
N GLU A 103 -41.89 4.43 11.73
CA GLU A 103 -42.65 4.72 10.49
C GLU A 103 -42.01 5.81 9.62
N ASN A 104 -41.28 6.76 10.21
CA ASN A 104 -40.62 7.85 9.47
C ASN A 104 -39.23 7.46 8.93
N LYS A 105 -39.11 6.32 8.26
CA LYS A 105 -37.88 5.94 7.54
C LYS A 105 -37.83 6.43 6.08
N GLY A 106 -38.84 7.18 5.64
CA GLY A 106 -38.95 7.67 4.26
C GLY A 106 -38.71 9.17 4.08
N GLU A 107 -39.18 10.02 5.01
CA GLU A 107 -39.16 11.48 4.83
C GLU A 107 -38.60 12.18 6.08
N CYS A 108 -37.29 12.27 6.13
CA CYS A 108 -36.61 13.27 6.93
C CYS A 108 -35.47 13.80 6.07
N ASP A 109 -35.68 14.99 5.49
CA ASP A 109 -34.69 15.78 4.74
C ASP A 109 -33.52 16.31 5.62
N VAL A 110 -33.23 15.63 6.72
CA VAL A 110 -31.96 15.79 7.42
C VAL A 110 -31.00 14.85 6.71
N LYS A 111 -30.01 15.42 6.01
CA LYS A 111 -28.90 14.70 5.37
C LYS A 111 -28.20 13.79 6.39
N ALA A 112 -28.76 12.62 6.65
CA ALA A 112 -28.19 11.60 7.50
C ALA A 112 -26.91 11.18 6.79
N ARG A 113 -25.76 11.61 7.34
CA ARG A 113 -24.46 11.20 6.84
C ARG A 113 -24.46 9.68 6.84
N LYS A 114 -24.50 9.08 5.64
CA LYS A 114 -24.42 7.63 5.48
C LYS A 114 -23.14 7.19 6.20
N VAL A 115 -23.29 6.57 7.36
CA VAL A 115 -22.17 6.04 8.12
C VAL A 115 -21.60 4.91 7.27
N THR A 116 -20.45 5.17 6.64
CA THR A 116 -19.73 4.14 5.89
C THR A 116 -19.39 3.03 6.87
N LYS A 117 -19.87 1.80 6.60
CA LYS A 117 -19.58 0.64 7.44
C LYS A 117 -18.07 0.45 7.52
N ALA A 118 -17.52 0.46 8.73
CA ALA A 118 -16.08 0.36 8.95
C ALA A 118 -15.51 -1.02 8.59
N SER A 119 -16.34 -2.07 8.56
CA SER A 119 -15.95 -3.46 8.27
C SER A 119 -16.88 -4.12 7.25
N VAL A 120 -16.33 -5.02 6.43
CA VAL A 120 -17.09 -5.87 5.48
C VAL A 120 -17.91 -6.93 6.24
N ILE A 121 -17.37 -7.41 7.37
CA ILE A 121 -17.95 -8.45 8.21
C ILE A 121 -19.11 -7.87 9.03
N PRO A 122 -20.26 -8.58 9.15
CA PRO A 122 -21.39 -8.13 9.96
C PRO A 122 -21.02 -8.01 11.45
N ALA A 123 -21.73 -7.13 12.17
CA ALA A 123 -21.47 -6.88 13.58
C ALA A 123 -21.78 -8.09 14.49
N VAL A 124 -22.82 -8.84 14.13
CA VAL A 124 -23.25 -10.06 14.80
C VAL A 124 -23.29 -11.15 13.74
N GLU A 125 -22.55 -12.21 13.98
CA GLU A 125 -22.56 -13.41 13.13
C GLU A 125 -23.65 -14.34 13.64
N VAL A 126 -24.40 -14.90 12.71
CA VAL A 126 -25.44 -15.88 13.02
C VAL A 126 -24.76 -17.25 13.03
N GLU A 127 -24.84 -17.93 14.16
CA GLU A 127 -24.35 -19.31 14.29
C GLU A 127 -25.22 -20.29 13.49
N PRO A 128 -24.66 -21.43 13.06
CA PRO A 128 -25.44 -22.44 12.35
C PRO A 128 -26.56 -23.01 13.25
N PRO A 129 -27.66 -23.50 12.65
CA PRO A 129 -28.83 -23.97 13.39
C PRO A 129 -28.53 -25.16 14.32
N GLY A 130 -27.48 -25.93 14.04
CA GLY A 130 -27.04 -27.04 14.89
C GLY A 130 -26.44 -26.62 16.23
N CYS A 131 -26.09 -25.35 16.41
CA CYS A 131 -25.68 -24.78 17.71
C CYS A 131 -26.88 -24.37 18.59
N SER A 132 -28.11 -24.51 18.09
CA SER A 132 -29.30 -24.20 18.89
C SER A 132 -29.47 -25.16 20.06
N PHE A 133 -30.33 -24.78 21.01
CA PHE A 133 -30.61 -25.59 22.20
C PHE A 133 -31.21 -26.98 21.88
N ASN A 134 -32.08 -27.02 20.87
CA ASN A 134 -32.77 -28.24 20.44
C ASN A 134 -32.70 -28.36 18.91
N PRO A 135 -31.51 -28.67 18.36
CA PRO A 135 -31.29 -28.73 16.93
C PRO A 135 -31.92 -29.97 16.32
N THR A 136 -32.19 -29.94 15.02
CA THR A 136 -32.48 -31.17 14.27
C THR A 136 -31.24 -32.04 14.20
N PHE A 137 -31.41 -33.37 14.16
CA PHE A 137 -30.29 -34.31 14.17
C PHE A 137 -29.27 -34.03 13.06
N GLU A 138 -29.72 -33.79 11.83
CA GLU A 138 -28.84 -33.47 10.69
C GLU A 138 -28.04 -32.19 10.95
N SER A 139 -28.72 -31.10 11.31
CA SER A 139 -28.06 -29.81 11.58
C SER A 139 -27.04 -29.89 12.72
N HIS A 140 -27.32 -30.72 13.73
CA HIS A 140 -26.44 -30.96 14.86
C HIS A 140 -25.18 -31.71 14.43
N GLN A 141 -25.34 -32.79 13.65
CA GLN A 141 -24.21 -33.55 13.11
C GLN A 141 -23.32 -32.69 12.22
N ASP A 142 -23.89 -31.83 11.38
CA ASP A 142 -23.12 -30.91 10.54
C ASP A 142 -22.25 -29.95 11.38
N SER A 143 -22.82 -29.41 12.45
CA SER A 143 -22.12 -28.47 13.33
C SER A 143 -21.05 -29.19 14.17
N LEU A 144 -21.35 -30.40 14.66
CA LEU A 144 -20.36 -31.26 15.33
C LEU A 144 -19.22 -31.65 14.39
N ALA A 145 -19.53 -32.03 13.15
CA ALA A 145 -18.53 -32.39 12.15
C ALA A 145 -17.58 -31.22 11.87
N GLN A 146 -18.12 -29.99 11.80
CA GLN A 146 -17.29 -28.79 11.68
C GLN A 146 -16.35 -28.61 12.89
N ALA A 147 -16.88 -28.75 14.11
CA ALA A 147 -16.08 -28.63 15.33
C ALA A 147 -14.96 -29.69 15.41
N VAL A 148 -15.29 -30.95 15.10
CA VAL A 148 -14.33 -32.05 15.03
C VAL A 148 -13.26 -31.77 13.98
N ALA A 149 -13.64 -31.29 12.79
CA ALA A 149 -12.69 -30.97 11.74
C ALA A 149 -11.70 -29.86 12.17
N GLU A 150 -12.13 -28.87 12.95
CA GLU A 150 -11.25 -27.83 13.48
C GLU A 150 -10.26 -28.37 14.53
N GLU A 151 -10.71 -29.26 15.42
CA GLU A 151 -9.82 -29.91 16.40
C GLU A 151 -8.82 -30.85 15.72
N MET A 152 -9.26 -31.69 14.78
CA MET A 152 -8.36 -32.56 13.99
C MET A 152 -7.32 -31.74 13.24
N LYS A 153 -7.70 -30.60 12.64
CA LYS A 153 -6.74 -29.69 11.99
C LYS A 153 -5.67 -29.20 12.97
N LYS A 154 -6.02 -28.91 14.23
CA LYS A 154 -5.04 -28.50 15.25
C LYS A 154 -4.11 -29.66 15.61
N GLN A 155 -4.64 -30.88 15.72
CA GLN A 155 -3.83 -32.07 15.98
C GLN A 155 -2.84 -32.33 14.84
N TYR A 156 -3.32 -32.38 13.59
CA TYR A 156 -2.46 -32.55 12.42
C TYR A 156 -1.40 -31.44 12.28
N GLN A 157 -1.73 -30.20 12.60
CA GLN A 157 -0.75 -29.10 12.60
C GLN A 157 0.35 -29.29 13.66
N ASN A 158 0.04 -29.92 14.79
CA ASN A 158 1.02 -30.20 15.83
C ASN A 158 1.89 -31.43 15.47
N GLU A 159 1.28 -32.44 14.84
CA GLU A 159 1.95 -33.71 14.47
C GLU A 159 2.82 -33.57 13.22
N LEU A 160 2.27 -32.98 12.16
CA LEU A 160 2.98 -32.76 10.89
C LEU A 160 3.74 -31.43 10.87
N GLY A 161 3.53 -30.59 11.89
CA GLY A 161 4.21 -29.31 12.01
C GLY A 161 5.73 -29.50 12.14
N PRO A 162 6.53 -28.58 11.58
CA PRO A 162 7.96 -28.60 11.83
C PRO A 162 8.20 -28.51 13.34
N GLN A 163 8.99 -29.42 13.88
CA GLN A 163 9.38 -29.34 15.29
C GLN A 163 10.09 -28.01 15.53
N PRO A 164 9.75 -27.28 16.61
CA PRO A 164 10.40 -26.00 16.89
C PRO A 164 11.90 -26.26 17.07
N VAL A 165 12.72 -25.42 16.43
CA VAL A 165 14.17 -25.49 16.59
C VAL A 165 14.47 -25.39 18.09
N PRO A 166 15.16 -26.37 18.68
CA PRO A 166 15.50 -26.33 20.09
C PRO A 166 16.33 -25.08 20.39
N LEU A 167 15.98 -24.35 21.45
CA LEU A 167 16.68 -23.12 21.85
C LEU A 167 18.15 -23.36 22.24
N THR A 168 18.45 -24.58 22.68
CA THR A 168 19.79 -25.04 23.02
C THR A 168 20.03 -26.34 22.28
N VAL A 169 20.84 -26.30 21.22
CA VAL A 169 21.41 -27.50 20.63
C VAL A 169 22.53 -27.92 21.57
N THR A 170 22.40 -29.08 22.22
CA THR A 170 23.51 -29.70 22.98
C THR A 170 24.49 -30.27 21.97
N GLY A 171 25.22 -29.38 21.28
CA GLY A 171 26.30 -29.71 20.36
C GLY A 171 27.61 -29.10 20.87
N GLU A 172 28.73 -29.65 20.41
CA GLU A 172 30.09 -29.21 20.73
C GLU A 172 30.25 -27.69 20.57
N VAL A 173 31.07 -27.10 21.43
CA VAL A 173 31.46 -25.69 21.33
C VAL A 173 32.12 -25.53 19.97
N ILE A 174 31.43 -24.85 19.04
CA ILE A 174 32.01 -24.53 17.73
C ILE A 174 33.26 -23.67 18.03
N ASP A 175 34.43 -24.20 17.68
CA ASP A 175 35.69 -23.49 17.81
C ASP A 175 35.64 -22.21 16.98
N GLU A 176 36.34 -21.17 17.44
CA GLU A 176 36.26 -19.84 16.83
C GLU A 176 36.61 -19.87 15.33
N GLU A 177 37.47 -20.79 14.91
CA GLU A 177 37.90 -21.02 13.52
C GLU A 177 36.74 -21.45 12.60
N ASP A 178 35.86 -22.34 13.06
CA ASP A 178 34.72 -22.83 12.28
C ASP A 178 33.60 -21.79 12.13
N LYS A 179 33.52 -20.81 13.05
CA LYS A 179 32.58 -19.69 12.93
C LYS A 179 32.91 -18.79 11.73
N TYR A 180 34.20 -18.62 11.43
CA TYR A 180 34.65 -17.82 10.28
C TYR A 180 34.34 -18.48 8.94
N PHE A 181 34.30 -19.82 8.87
CA PHE A 181 33.89 -20.54 7.66
C PHE A 181 32.40 -20.37 7.35
N ILE A 182 31.55 -20.26 8.39
CA ILE A 182 30.11 -20.06 8.22
C ILE A 182 29.79 -18.60 7.83
N GLU A 183 30.50 -17.61 8.39
CA GLU A 183 30.33 -16.19 8.02
C GLU A 183 30.82 -15.87 6.59
N ALA A 184 31.77 -16.63 6.04
CA ALA A 184 32.30 -16.39 4.70
C ALA A 184 31.31 -16.73 3.57
N ASP A 185 30.36 -17.64 3.81
CA ASP A 185 29.41 -18.13 2.79
C ASP A 185 28.14 -17.27 2.71
N GLU A 186 27.82 -16.48 3.74
CA GLU A 186 26.63 -15.62 3.76
C GLU A 186 26.84 -14.26 3.05
N GLY A 187 28.03 -14.03 2.47
CA GLY A 187 28.48 -12.73 1.98
C GLY A 187 28.89 -12.62 0.51
N ASN A 188 28.75 -13.65 -0.33
CA ASN A 188 29.27 -13.56 -1.70
C ASN A 188 28.50 -14.42 -2.74
N GLU A 189 27.23 -14.10 -2.97
CA GLU A 189 26.49 -14.58 -4.15
C GLU A 189 25.76 -13.42 -4.84
N ASP A 190 26.51 -12.43 -5.32
CA ASP A 190 26.07 -11.58 -6.44
C ASP A 190 27.21 -10.65 -6.92
N GLU A 191 28.28 -11.21 -7.50
CA GLU A 191 28.99 -10.52 -8.58
C GLU A 191 29.89 -11.46 -9.37
N THR A 192 29.68 -11.45 -10.69
CA THR A 192 30.62 -11.88 -11.74
C THR A 192 30.60 -13.37 -12.11
N ASN A 193 29.59 -13.72 -12.90
CA ASN A 193 29.72 -14.76 -13.90
C ASN A 193 30.33 -14.14 -15.19
N GLU A 194 31.16 -14.92 -15.87
CA GLU A 194 31.57 -14.80 -17.28
C GLU A 194 32.72 -13.83 -17.64
N GLU A 195 33.94 -14.19 -17.25
CA GLU A 195 35.07 -14.04 -18.18
C GLU A 195 35.61 -15.44 -18.55
N ASP A 196 35.25 -15.82 -19.77
CA ASP A 196 35.65 -17.02 -20.49
C ASP A 196 37.17 -16.99 -20.75
N LEU A 197 37.95 -17.47 -19.77
CA LEU A 197 39.38 -17.76 -19.94
C LEU A 197 39.52 -19.08 -20.72
N SER A 198 39.37 -18.98 -22.04
CA SER A 198 39.95 -19.96 -22.95
C SER A 198 41.47 -19.83 -22.92
N ASP A 199 42.09 -20.52 -21.96
CA ASP A 199 43.51 -20.77 -21.91
C ASP A 199 43.88 -21.81 -22.98
N ASN A 200 43.91 -21.36 -24.23
CA ASN A 200 44.53 -22.12 -25.31
C ASN A 200 46.04 -21.88 -25.25
N GLU A 201 46.71 -22.73 -24.47
CA GLU A 201 48.15 -23.02 -24.52
C GLU A 201 48.61 -23.09 -25.99
N GLY A 202 49.20 -21.99 -26.44
CA GLY A 202 49.54 -21.74 -27.82
C GLY A 202 50.73 -20.80 -27.89
N VAL A 203 51.85 -21.23 -27.31
CA VAL A 203 53.23 -20.81 -27.61
C VAL A 203 53.38 -19.29 -27.82
N ALA A 204 53.79 -18.61 -26.76
CA ALA A 204 54.38 -17.28 -26.83
C ALA A 204 55.63 -17.29 -27.72
N MET A 205 55.46 -17.06 -29.02
CA MET A 205 56.51 -16.57 -29.90
C MET A 205 56.31 -15.08 -30.10
N GLU A 206 57.25 -14.29 -29.58
CA GLU A 206 57.45 -12.89 -29.90
C GLU A 206 57.38 -12.65 -31.42
N LYS A 207 56.28 -12.10 -31.92
CA LYS A 207 56.17 -11.70 -33.32
C LYS A 207 56.86 -10.34 -33.51
N LYS A 208 58.12 -10.38 -33.90
CA LYS A 208 58.84 -9.23 -34.49
C LYS A 208 57.97 -8.62 -35.62
N PRO A 209 57.94 -7.28 -35.81
CA PRO A 209 57.19 -6.67 -36.90
C PRO A 209 57.79 -7.13 -38.24
N SER A 210 57.17 -8.11 -38.89
CA SER A 210 57.58 -8.55 -40.22
C SER A 210 57.36 -7.39 -41.18
N LYS A 211 58.41 -6.98 -41.90
CA LYS A 211 58.35 -5.94 -42.93
C LYS A 211 57.21 -6.27 -43.90
N THR A 212 56.11 -5.50 -43.85
CA THR A 212 54.99 -5.68 -44.76
C THR A 212 55.48 -5.43 -46.18
N LYS A 213 55.37 -6.43 -47.06
CA LYS A 213 55.68 -6.26 -48.48
C LYS A 213 54.84 -5.11 -49.04
N ARG A 214 55.44 -4.19 -49.81
CA ARG A 214 54.71 -3.09 -50.45
C ARG A 214 53.70 -3.67 -51.45
N VAL A 215 52.42 -3.50 -51.14
CA VAL A 215 51.30 -3.97 -51.96
C VAL A 215 51.26 -3.15 -53.25
N THR A 216 51.06 -3.82 -54.38
CA THR A 216 50.99 -3.17 -55.69
C THR A 216 49.66 -2.42 -55.88
N ARG A 217 49.64 -1.41 -56.78
CA ARG A 217 48.43 -0.60 -57.06
C ARG A 217 47.22 -1.44 -57.53
N VAL A 218 47.49 -2.57 -58.18
CA VAL A 218 46.47 -3.53 -58.66
C VAL A 218 45.84 -4.30 -57.49
N GLU A 219 46.65 -4.75 -56.53
CA GLU A 219 46.16 -5.44 -55.33
C GLU A 219 45.31 -4.52 -54.43
N LEU A 220 45.65 -3.23 -54.36
CA LEU A 220 44.84 -2.22 -53.67
C LEU A 220 43.46 -2.05 -54.31
N ASN A 221 43.38 -1.93 -55.63
CA ASN A 221 42.08 -1.84 -56.34
C ASN A 221 41.26 -3.14 -56.23
N LYS A 222 41.90 -4.31 -56.26
CA LYS A 222 41.24 -5.61 -56.04
C LYS A 222 40.67 -5.72 -54.62
N ARG A 223 41.39 -5.19 -53.62
CA ARG A 223 40.92 -5.12 -52.22
C ARG A 223 39.80 -4.11 -52.03
N ALA A 224 39.85 -2.96 -52.72
CA ALA A 224 38.78 -1.96 -52.70
C ALA A 224 37.47 -2.53 -53.27
N ARG A 225 37.52 -3.20 -54.43
CA ARG A 225 36.35 -3.88 -55.02
C ARG A 225 35.74 -4.94 -54.11
N ARG A 226 36.56 -5.79 -53.48
CA ARG A 226 36.07 -6.78 -52.51
C ARG A 226 35.44 -6.13 -51.29
N LYS A 227 36.03 -5.05 -50.77
CA LYS A 227 35.49 -4.31 -49.63
C LYS A 227 34.14 -3.68 -49.97
N GLU A 228 33.95 -3.18 -51.19
CA GLU A 228 32.66 -2.65 -51.65
C GLU A 228 31.61 -3.75 -51.82
N GLN A 229 31.98 -4.91 -52.35
CA GLN A 229 31.08 -6.07 -52.44
C GLN A 229 30.64 -6.54 -51.05
N GLN A 230 31.59 -6.68 -50.12
CA GLN A 230 31.30 -7.05 -48.73
C GLN A 230 30.39 -6.02 -48.05
N LYS A 231 30.59 -4.72 -48.28
CA LYS A 231 29.70 -3.68 -47.75
C LYS A 231 28.27 -3.82 -48.27
N LYS A 232 28.11 -4.02 -49.58
CA LYS A 232 26.79 -4.22 -50.19
C LYS A 232 26.11 -5.48 -49.67
N GLU A 233 26.85 -6.58 -49.53
CA GLU A 233 26.32 -7.82 -48.94
C GLU A 233 25.88 -7.62 -47.48
N VAL A 234 26.66 -6.87 -46.70
CA VAL A 234 26.29 -6.51 -45.32
C VAL A 234 25.06 -5.60 -45.29
N GLU A 235 24.95 -4.63 -46.20
CA GLU A 235 23.78 -3.75 -46.31
C GLU A 235 22.52 -4.53 -46.70
N MET A 236 22.61 -5.45 -47.66
CA MET A 236 21.49 -6.32 -48.04
C MET A 236 21.04 -7.20 -46.88
N LYS A 237 21.99 -7.82 -46.16
CA LYS A 237 21.69 -8.61 -44.95
C LYS A 237 20.98 -7.77 -43.90
N ARG A 238 21.44 -6.54 -43.65
CA ARG A 238 20.79 -5.61 -42.72
C ARG A 238 19.37 -5.26 -43.17
N THR A 239 19.13 -5.01 -44.45
CA THR A 239 17.77 -4.73 -44.94
C THR A 239 16.86 -5.95 -44.82
N GLU A 240 17.39 -7.16 -45.03
CA GLU A 240 16.66 -8.40 -44.85
C GLU A 240 16.32 -8.65 -43.37
N GLU A 241 17.26 -8.40 -42.45
CA GLU A 241 17.05 -8.45 -41.00
C GLU A 241 15.94 -7.46 -40.59
N LEU A 242 16.01 -6.21 -41.04
CA LEU A 242 14.99 -5.21 -40.77
C LEU A 242 13.61 -5.61 -41.31
N SER A 243 13.55 -6.20 -42.52
CA SER A 243 12.26 -6.68 -43.05
C SER A 243 11.67 -7.81 -42.20
N LYS A 244 12.51 -8.75 -41.71
CA LYS A 244 12.06 -9.83 -40.83
C LYS A 244 11.59 -9.32 -39.47
N GLU A 245 12.24 -8.29 -38.94
CA GLU A 245 11.79 -7.61 -37.71
C GLU A 245 10.46 -6.91 -37.92
N ILE A 246 10.25 -6.25 -39.07
CA ILE A 246 8.97 -5.61 -39.39
C ILE A 246 7.85 -6.63 -39.54
N ASP A 247 8.13 -7.75 -40.22
CA ASP A 247 7.15 -8.81 -40.46
C ASP A 247 6.77 -9.56 -39.17
N SER A 248 7.63 -9.57 -38.14
CA SER A 248 7.35 -10.20 -36.83
C SER A 248 6.61 -9.29 -35.84
N ILE A 249 6.51 -7.98 -36.10
CA ILE A 249 5.74 -7.04 -35.27
C ILE A 249 4.33 -7.54 -34.91
N PRO A 250 3.48 -8.03 -35.85
CA PRO A 250 2.14 -8.50 -35.50
C PRO A 250 2.15 -9.68 -34.52
N ASP A 251 3.12 -10.58 -34.62
CA ASP A 251 3.26 -11.72 -33.71
C ASP A 251 3.66 -11.24 -32.31
N ILE A 252 4.62 -10.29 -32.24
CA ILE A 252 5.03 -9.63 -31.00
C ILE A 252 3.84 -8.91 -30.35
N LEU A 253 3.00 -8.22 -31.13
CA LEU A 253 1.81 -7.54 -30.61
C LEU A 253 0.79 -8.53 -30.06
N GLN A 254 0.58 -9.68 -30.71
CA GLN A 254 -0.28 -10.74 -30.20
C GLN A 254 0.28 -11.37 -28.91
N GLU A 255 1.59 -11.53 -28.82
CA GLU A 255 2.27 -12.02 -27.62
C GLU A 255 2.10 -11.04 -26.45
N ILE A 256 2.35 -9.75 -26.66
CA ILE A 256 2.14 -8.69 -25.65
C ILE A 256 0.68 -8.68 -25.19
N ALA A 257 -0.29 -8.78 -26.12
CA ALA A 257 -1.71 -8.80 -25.77
C ALA A 257 -2.07 -10.00 -24.88
N LYS A 258 -1.56 -11.20 -25.20
CA LYS A 258 -1.74 -12.40 -24.38
C LYS A 258 -1.11 -12.25 -23.00
N GLU A 259 0.11 -11.72 -22.92
CA GLU A 259 0.78 -11.46 -21.64
C GLU A 259 -0.01 -10.47 -20.78
N ASP A 260 -0.54 -9.40 -21.38
CA ASP A 260 -1.32 -8.39 -20.67
C ASP A 260 -2.64 -8.97 -20.15
N GLU A 261 -3.33 -9.81 -20.93
CA GLU A 261 -4.50 -10.57 -20.47
C GLU A 261 -4.15 -11.49 -19.29
N GLU A 262 -3.03 -12.21 -19.35
CA GLU A 262 -2.57 -13.06 -18.25
C GLU A 262 -2.22 -12.25 -17.00
N LYS A 263 -1.52 -11.12 -17.15
CA LYS A 263 -1.20 -10.19 -16.07
C LYS A 263 -2.48 -9.64 -15.43
N GLN A 264 -3.48 -9.27 -16.24
CA GLN A 264 -4.79 -8.82 -15.77
C GLN A 264 -5.53 -9.93 -15.01
N ASN A 265 -5.60 -11.15 -15.57
CA ASN A 265 -6.21 -12.30 -14.93
C ASN A 265 -5.54 -12.64 -13.60
N ARG A 266 -4.20 -12.61 -13.54
CA ARG A 266 -3.43 -12.79 -12.30
C ARG A 266 -3.73 -11.69 -11.29
N HIS A 267 -3.88 -10.45 -11.74
CA HIS A 267 -4.23 -9.33 -10.89
C HIS A 267 -5.65 -9.46 -10.33
N LEU A 268 -6.63 -9.81 -11.16
CA LEU A 268 -8.02 -10.05 -10.77
C LEU A 268 -8.10 -11.19 -9.75
N ARG A 269 -7.43 -12.33 -10.00
CA ARG A 269 -7.35 -13.43 -9.03
C ARG A 269 -6.82 -12.97 -7.67
N ARG A 270 -5.77 -12.14 -7.65
CA ARG A 270 -5.22 -11.57 -6.41
C ARG A 270 -6.21 -10.64 -5.70
N ILE A 271 -6.95 -9.82 -6.44
CA ILE A 271 -7.98 -8.94 -5.87
C ILE A 271 -9.12 -9.77 -5.28
N THR A 272 -9.66 -10.72 -6.03
CA THR A 272 -10.76 -11.58 -5.60
C THR A 272 -10.37 -12.37 -4.35
N ALA A 273 -9.20 -13.01 -4.34
CA ALA A 273 -8.70 -13.73 -3.16
C ALA A 273 -8.53 -12.82 -1.93
N LYS A 274 -8.08 -11.57 -2.13
CA LYS A 274 -8.02 -10.58 -1.03
C LYS A 274 -9.41 -10.21 -0.53
N GLN A 275 -10.37 -9.96 -1.42
CA GLN A 275 -11.73 -9.61 -1.06
C GLN A 275 -12.43 -10.76 -0.32
N GLU A 276 -12.27 -12.00 -0.79
CA GLU A 276 -12.79 -13.19 -0.11
C GLU A 276 -12.18 -13.37 1.28
N ARG A 277 -10.86 -13.19 1.39
CA ARG A 277 -10.17 -13.25 2.69
C ARG A 277 -10.69 -12.18 3.66
N LEU A 278 -10.94 -10.95 3.18
CA LEU A 278 -11.48 -9.86 4.00
C LEU A 278 -12.93 -10.08 4.46
N LYS A 279 -13.69 -10.95 3.78
CA LYS A 279 -15.03 -11.38 4.24
C LYS A 279 -14.96 -12.34 5.44
N ILE A 280 -13.86 -13.09 5.58
CA ILE A 280 -13.72 -14.14 6.59
C ILE A 280 -12.86 -13.67 7.77
N CYS A 281 -11.75 -13.00 7.48
CA CYS A 281 -10.73 -12.64 8.45
C CYS A 281 -10.37 -11.15 8.36
N PRO A 282 -10.05 -10.51 9.51
CA PRO A 282 -9.57 -9.15 9.51
C PRO A 282 -8.20 -9.05 8.81
N PRO A 283 -7.85 -7.89 8.24
CA PRO A 283 -6.47 -7.59 7.88
C PRO A 283 -5.57 -7.66 9.12
N ARG A 284 -4.28 -7.93 8.92
CA ARG A 284 -3.32 -8.01 10.03
C ARG A 284 -3.07 -6.61 10.58
N LEU A 285 -3.68 -6.29 11.72
CA LEU A 285 -3.55 -4.99 12.39
C LEU A 285 -2.32 -4.90 13.31
N GLY A 286 -1.76 -6.02 13.77
CA GLY A 286 -0.65 -6.03 14.72
C GLY A 286 0.21 -7.29 14.69
N LYS A 287 0.99 -7.48 15.77
CA LYS A 287 1.92 -8.61 15.92
C LYS A 287 1.20 -9.96 15.79
N TYR A 288 0.06 -10.11 16.46
CA TYR A 288 -0.69 -11.35 16.51
C TYR A 288 -1.72 -11.45 15.38
N LYS A 289 -1.88 -12.67 14.85
CA LYS A 289 -2.93 -13.00 13.88
C LYS A 289 -4.23 -13.25 14.62
N PHE A 290 -5.37 -12.86 14.02
CA PHE A 290 -6.68 -13.23 14.53
C PHE A 290 -6.82 -14.76 14.54
N LYS A 291 -7.30 -15.29 15.66
CA LYS A 291 -7.65 -16.70 15.80
C LYS A 291 -9.15 -16.77 16.08
N PRO A 292 -9.94 -17.50 15.27
CA PRO A 292 -11.36 -17.65 15.51
C PRO A 292 -11.61 -18.35 16.85
N ALA A 293 -12.75 -18.05 17.47
CA ALA A 293 -13.22 -18.78 18.64
C ALA A 293 -13.65 -20.19 18.20
N PRO A 294 -13.44 -21.23 19.03
CA PRO A 294 -13.94 -22.56 18.73
C PRO A 294 -15.49 -22.54 18.66
N PRO A 295 -16.10 -23.28 17.72
CA PRO A 295 -17.54 -23.35 17.58
C PRO A 295 -18.18 -23.91 18.85
N GLN A 296 -19.28 -23.29 19.25
CA GLN A 296 -20.03 -23.69 20.44
C GLN A 296 -21.14 -24.67 20.04
N VAL A 297 -20.84 -25.97 20.09
CA VAL A 297 -21.81 -27.02 19.80
C VAL A 297 -22.02 -27.87 21.05
N LEU A 298 -23.27 -28.18 21.38
CA LEU A 298 -23.60 -29.12 22.45
C LEU A 298 -23.23 -30.54 22.03
N LEU A 299 -22.66 -31.33 22.95
CA LEU A 299 -22.43 -32.76 22.68
C LEU A 299 -23.76 -33.53 22.68
N SER A 300 -23.80 -34.70 22.03
CA SER A 300 -25.01 -35.53 21.98
C SER A 300 -25.55 -35.90 23.37
N GLU A 301 -24.67 -36.05 24.35
CA GLU A 301 -25.03 -36.32 25.76
C GLU A 301 -25.64 -35.09 26.47
N GLU A 302 -25.35 -33.89 25.98
CA GLU A 302 -25.78 -32.63 26.57
C GLU A 302 -27.13 -32.15 26.01
N ILE A 303 -27.53 -32.67 24.85
CA ILE A 303 -28.83 -32.41 24.24
C ILE A 303 -29.89 -33.22 24.98
N THR A 304 -30.54 -32.57 25.94
CA THR A 304 -31.56 -33.19 26.79
C THR A 304 -32.98 -32.72 26.47
N GLY A 305 -33.14 -31.73 25.58
CA GLY A 305 -34.43 -31.12 25.23
C GLY A 305 -35.07 -30.26 26.33
N SER A 306 -34.51 -30.22 27.55
CA SER A 306 -34.99 -29.38 28.66
C SER A 306 -34.08 -28.18 28.97
N LEU A 307 -34.60 -26.96 28.87
CA LEU A 307 -33.85 -25.72 29.16
C LEU A 307 -33.29 -25.67 30.59
N ARG A 308 -33.94 -26.34 31.56
CA ARG A 308 -33.48 -26.41 32.95
C ARG A 308 -32.19 -27.21 33.12
N LYS A 309 -31.90 -28.10 32.17
CA LYS A 309 -30.71 -28.97 32.16
C LYS A 309 -29.64 -28.45 31.20
N LEU A 310 -29.86 -27.30 30.55
CA LEU A 310 -28.90 -26.72 29.63
C LEU A 310 -27.63 -26.35 30.38
N LYS A 311 -26.50 -26.90 29.95
CA LYS A 311 -25.20 -26.45 30.44
C LYS A 311 -24.93 -25.04 29.91
N GLY A 312 -24.51 -24.15 30.81
CA GLY A 312 -24.22 -22.76 30.47
C GLY A 312 -23.17 -22.66 29.37
N CYS A 313 -23.56 -22.03 28.26
CA CYS A 313 -22.71 -21.74 27.11
C CYS A 313 -21.78 -20.52 27.38
N CYS A 314 -20.98 -20.12 26.38
CA CYS A 314 -19.85 -19.21 26.58
C CYS A 314 -20.29 -17.81 27.02
N THR A 315 -19.36 -17.04 27.61
CA THR A 315 -19.68 -15.67 28.01
C THR A 315 -19.83 -14.77 26.78
N LEU A 316 -21.01 -14.17 26.60
CA LEU A 316 -21.33 -13.25 25.50
C LEU A 316 -20.27 -12.14 25.31
N ALA A 317 -19.66 -11.67 26.41
CA ALA A 317 -18.59 -10.69 26.36
C ALA A 317 -17.37 -11.17 25.54
N ARG A 318 -17.00 -12.46 25.64
CA ARG A 318 -15.91 -13.05 24.85
C ARG A 318 -16.27 -13.15 23.38
N ASP A 319 -17.50 -13.55 23.06
CA ASP A 319 -18.00 -13.55 21.69
C ASP A 319 -17.97 -12.15 21.07
N ARG A 320 -18.53 -11.14 21.77
CA ARG A 320 -18.51 -9.75 21.29
C ARG A 320 -17.10 -9.21 21.10
N PHE A 321 -16.19 -9.52 22.03
CA PHE A 321 -14.78 -9.13 21.90
C PHE A 321 -14.13 -9.78 20.67
N LYS A 322 -14.39 -11.07 20.41
CA LYS A 322 -13.90 -11.77 19.22
C LYS A 322 -14.50 -11.23 17.94
N SER A 323 -15.78 -10.83 17.94
CA SER A 323 -16.42 -10.13 16.81
C SER A 323 -15.75 -8.77 16.52
N LEU A 324 -15.34 -8.02 17.55
CA LEU A 324 -14.61 -6.76 17.36
C LEU A 324 -13.22 -6.98 16.77
N GLU A 325 -12.51 -8.01 17.21
CA GLU A 325 -11.24 -8.42 16.60
C GLU A 325 -11.45 -8.86 15.14
N LYS A 326 -12.46 -9.69 14.88
CA LYS A 326 -12.77 -10.22 13.54
C LYS A 326 -13.11 -9.10 12.55
N ARG A 327 -13.81 -8.07 13.00
CA ARG A 327 -14.10 -6.86 12.21
C ARG A 327 -12.91 -5.92 12.03
N GLY A 328 -11.79 -6.17 12.71
CA GLY A 328 -10.62 -5.30 12.68
C GLY A 328 -10.84 -3.97 13.40
N LEU A 329 -11.77 -3.91 14.36
CA LEU A 329 -11.96 -2.74 15.22
C LEU A 329 -11.00 -2.76 16.42
N ILE A 330 -10.66 -3.96 16.88
CA ILE A 330 -9.70 -4.20 17.95
C ILE A 330 -8.53 -5.04 17.40
N VAL A 331 -7.32 -4.73 17.83
CA VAL A 331 -6.12 -5.50 17.48
C VAL A 331 -6.12 -6.81 18.28
N PRO A 332 -5.90 -7.98 17.64
CA PRO A 332 -5.76 -9.24 18.36
C PRO A 332 -4.59 -9.17 19.36
N THR A 333 -4.88 -9.47 20.62
CA THR A 333 -3.88 -9.49 21.68
C THR A 333 -3.54 -10.93 22.06
N ALA A 334 -2.28 -11.16 22.47
CA ALA A 334 -1.97 -12.38 23.19
C ALA A 334 -2.57 -12.32 24.58
N LYS A 335 -2.99 -13.47 25.11
CA LYS A 335 -3.28 -13.60 26.53
C LYS A 335 -1.98 -13.30 27.27
N SER A 336 -1.87 -12.13 27.89
CA SER A 336 -0.80 -11.87 28.85
C SER A 336 -1.10 -12.74 30.06
N GLY A 337 -0.55 -13.96 30.07
CA GLY A 337 -0.49 -14.74 31.28
C GLY A 337 0.33 -13.93 32.27
N ARG A 338 -0.31 -13.32 33.28
CA ARG A 338 0.41 -13.11 34.53
C ARG A 338 0.71 -14.52 35.03
N LYS A 339 1.99 -14.88 35.01
CA LYS A 339 2.47 -16.11 35.65
C LYS A 339 2.17 -16.04 37.13
#